data_AF-A0A9R0S8C2-F1
#
_entry.id   AF-A0A9R0S8C2-F1
#
_cell.length_a   1.000
_cell.length_b   1.000
_cell.length_c   1.000
_cell.angle_alpha   90.00
_cell.angle_beta   90.00
_cell.angle_gamma   90.00
#
_symmetry.space_group_name_H-M   'P 1'
#
loop_
_entity.id
_entity.type
_entity.pdbx_description
1 polymer ?
#
loop_
_entity_poly.entity_id
_entity_poly.type
_entity_poly.pdbx_seq_one_letter_code
_entity_poly.pdbx_strand_id
1 'polypeptide(L)'
;MGKGGQDEAARPDGSGSPGADPDVPVFPFWARTPSDCLAELGVSAGGEVRATAFVEPLVIFLILIVNAVVGVWQESNAEKALEALKEIQSEHATVKRDGRWKHGLPARDLVIGDIVELRVGDKVPADMRVLQLISSTLRVEQGSLTGETSSVNKTSHKIHLEDTDIQGKECMVFAGTTIVNGSAVCVVTGTGMATEIGKIHSQIQEASQEEDDTPLKKKLNEFGEALTAIIGVICILVWLINVKYFLTWEYVDGWPANFKFSFEKCTYYFEIAVALAVAAIPEGLPAVITTCLALGTRKMAQKNALVRKLPSVETLGCTTVICSDKTGTLTTNQMSAMIAKIAALCNDASIAHSEHQYVATGMPTEAALKSLTHGNFITCTVE
;
A
#
# COMPACT_ATOMS: atom_id res chain seq x y z
N MET A 1 -49.73 -56.98 35.40
CA MET A 1 -48.81 -57.21 36.54
C MET A 1 -47.39 -57.18 35.99
N GLY A 2 -46.55 -56.23 36.41
CA GLY A 2 -45.13 -56.15 36.03
C GLY A 2 -44.79 -55.11 34.96
N LYS A 3 -44.05 -54.08 35.38
CA LYS A 3 -43.54 -52.89 34.65
C LYS A 3 -42.53 -53.30 33.54
N GLY A 4 -42.50 -52.67 32.37
CA GLY A 4 -41.84 -51.37 32.06
C GLY A 4 -40.54 -51.66 31.26
N GLY A 5 -40.06 -50.90 30.29
CA GLY A 5 -40.48 -49.70 29.57
C GLY A 5 -39.74 -49.67 28.22
N GLN A 6 -40.27 -48.92 27.26
CA GLN A 6 -39.74 -48.75 25.90
C GLN A 6 -38.73 -47.60 25.83
N ASP A 7 -37.65 -47.87 25.09
CA ASP A 7 -37.06 -47.10 23.99
C ASP A 7 -36.71 -45.60 24.14
N GLU A 8 -35.40 -45.35 23.98
CA GLU A 8 -34.79 -44.43 23.00
C GLU A 8 -34.79 -42.91 23.28
N ALA A 9 -33.63 -42.38 23.70
CA ALA A 9 -33.10 -41.08 23.26
C ALA A 9 -31.64 -40.85 23.70
N ALA A 10 -30.79 -40.58 22.69
CA ALA A 10 -29.59 -39.74 22.62
C ALA A 10 -28.80 -39.33 23.90
N ARG A 11 -27.49 -39.63 23.87
CA ARG A 11 -26.39 -38.83 24.48
C ARG A 11 -25.37 -38.50 23.38
N PRO A 12 -24.74 -37.31 23.42
CA PRO A 12 -23.39 -37.31 23.97
C PRO A 12 -23.07 -36.11 24.88
N ASP A 13 -22.14 -36.36 25.80
CA ASP A 13 -21.53 -35.42 26.72
C ASP A 13 -20.74 -34.32 25.98
N GLY A 14 -20.97 -33.07 26.36
CA GLY A 14 -20.22 -31.89 25.91
C GLY A 14 -19.94 -30.99 27.11
N SER A 15 -18.65 -30.85 27.43
CA SER A 15 -18.08 -29.96 28.44
C SER A 15 -18.58 -28.51 28.30
N GLY A 16 -19.25 -28.01 29.33
CA GLY A 16 -19.77 -26.64 29.40
C GLY A 16 -18.66 -25.59 29.51
N SER A 17 -18.56 -24.74 28.50
CA SER A 17 -18.00 -23.39 28.60
C SER A 17 -19.15 -22.45 28.97
N PRO A 18 -18.96 -21.45 29.84
CA PRO A 18 -20.04 -20.52 30.18
C PRO A 18 -20.39 -19.69 28.94
N GLY A 19 -21.65 -19.81 28.52
CA GLY A 19 -22.22 -19.09 27.38
C GLY A 19 -22.19 -17.59 27.60
N ALA A 20 -21.74 -16.88 26.56
CA ALA A 20 -21.97 -15.46 26.39
C ALA A 20 -23.47 -15.25 26.14
N ASP A 21 -24.11 -14.47 27.00
CA ASP A 21 -25.44 -13.91 26.73
C ASP A 21 -25.35 -12.93 25.55
N PRO A 22 -26.30 -12.95 24.60
CA PRO A 22 -26.40 -11.96 23.54
C PRO A 22 -27.17 -10.71 24.02
N ASP A 23 -26.87 -9.58 23.41
CA ASP A 23 -27.62 -8.32 23.48
C ASP A 23 -27.51 -7.49 24.76
N VAL A 24 -26.32 -6.90 24.97
CA VAL A 24 -26.19 -5.60 25.63
C VAL A 24 -25.64 -4.61 24.59
N PRO A 25 -26.35 -3.52 24.25
CA PRO A 25 -25.80 -2.52 23.33
C PRO A 25 -24.63 -1.83 24.00
N VAL A 26 -23.41 -2.15 23.58
CA VAL A 26 -22.19 -1.43 23.96
C VAL A 26 -22.22 -0.12 23.19
N PHE A 27 -22.85 0.91 23.77
CA PHE A 27 -22.78 2.26 23.23
C PHE A 27 -21.31 2.70 23.24
N PRO A 28 -20.79 3.18 22.11
CA PRO A 28 -19.39 3.55 22.04
C PRO A 28 -19.16 4.86 22.83
N PHE A 29 -18.02 4.97 23.51
CA PHE A 29 -17.68 6.02 24.50
C PHE A 29 -17.91 7.47 24.02
N TRP A 30 -17.89 7.70 22.70
CA TRP A 30 -18.07 8.99 22.03
C TRP A 30 -19.53 9.42 21.81
N ALA A 31 -20.52 8.57 22.12
CA ALA A 31 -21.94 8.93 22.07
C ALA A 31 -22.43 9.64 23.36
N ARG A 32 -21.53 9.94 24.29
CA ARG A 32 -21.85 10.58 25.57
C ARG A 32 -21.70 12.09 25.44
N THR A 33 -22.76 12.81 25.82
CA THR A 33 -22.70 14.27 25.89
C THR A 33 -21.73 14.70 27.00
N PRO A 34 -21.12 15.90 26.94
CA PRO A 34 -20.30 16.43 28.03
C PRO A 34 -21.03 16.43 29.38
N SER A 35 -22.36 16.59 29.36
CA SER A 35 -23.23 16.47 30.55
C SER A 35 -23.28 15.05 31.15
N ASP A 36 -23.17 13.99 30.34
CA ASP A 36 -23.18 12.60 30.82
C ASP A 36 -21.85 12.24 31.49
N CYS A 37 -20.71 12.75 30.99
CA CYS A 37 -19.40 12.58 31.63
C CYS A 37 -19.28 13.37 32.95
N LEU A 38 -19.91 14.55 33.03
CA LEU A 38 -19.97 15.34 34.27
C LEU A 38 -20.78 14.64 35.37
N ALA A 39 -21.82 13.88 35.01
CA ALA A 39 -22.65 13.14 35.96
C ALA A 39 -21.92 11.92 36.58
N GLU A 40 -21.02 11.27 35.84
CA GLU A 40 -20.31 10.06 36.28
C GLU A 40 -19.02 10.36 37.08
N LEU A 41 -18.48 11.58 36.97
CA LEU A 41 -17.26 12.00 37.69
C LEU A 41 -17.44 12.27 39.19
N GLY A 42 -18.65 12.07 39.75
CA GLY A 42 -18.83 11.95 41.20
C GLY A 42 -18.22 13.09 42.03
N VAL A 43 -18.24 14.33 41.52
CA VAL A 43 -17.77 15.48 42.28
C VAL A 43 -18.85 15.85 43.30
N SER A 44 -18.78 15.20 44.45
CA SER A 44 -19.50 15.61 45.65
C SER A 44 -19.20 17.08 45.90
N ALA A 45 -20.24 17.91 45.79
CA ALA A 45 -20.21 19.32 46.11
C ALA A 45 -19.80 19.50 47.58
N GLY A 46 -18.51 19.78 47.82
CA GLY A 46 -17.97 19.95 49.15
C GLY A 46 -16.56 20.51 49.11
N GLY A 47 -16.43 21.81 48.81
CA GLY A 47 -15.20 22.56 49.07
C GLY A 47 -14.80 23.54 47.96
N GLU A 48 -14.99 24.82 48.25
CA GLU A 48 -14.36 25.99 47.61
C GLU A 48 -14.67 26.28 46.12
N VAL A 49 -15.53 27.28 45.95
CA VAL A 49 -16.04 27.97 44.74
C VAL A 49 -14.96 28.47 43.76
N ARG A 50 -13.67 28.25 44.03
CA ARG A 50 -12.54 28.58 43.13
C ARG A 50 -12.04 27.40 42.30
N ALA A 51 -12.25 26.16 42.75
CA ALA A 51 -11.78 24.99 42.02
C ALA A 51 -12.67 24.69 40.79
N THR A 52 -13.98 24.93 40.90
CA THR A 52 -14.95 24.65 39.83
C THR A 52 -14.70 25.44 38.55
N ALA A 53 -14.17 26.67 38.65
CA ALA A 53 -13.90 27.55 37.49
C ALA A 53 -12.76 27.06 36.58
N PHE A 54 -11.88 26.18 37.09
CA PHE A 54 -10.79 25.60 36.29
C PHE A 54 -11.09 24.17 35.83
N VAL A 55 -12.17 23.54 36.32
CA VAL A 55 -12.52 22.17 35.95
C VAL A 55 -12.99 22.11 34.50
N GLU A 56 -13.87 23.02 34.06
CA GLU A 56 -14.41 23.03 32.70
C GLU A 56 -13.32 23.20 31.61
N PRO A 57 -12.43 24.22 31.68
CA PRO A 57 -11.34 24.36 30.71
C PRO A 57 -10.34 23.20 30.76
N LEU A 58 -10.08 22.65 31.95
CA LEU A 58 -9.14 21.54 32.14
C LEU A 58 -9.67 20.24 31.56
N VAL A 59 -10.98 19.98 31.67
CA VAL A 59 -11.63 18.82 31.05
C VAL A 59 -11.57 18.91 29.53
N ILE A 60 -11.89 20.07 28.94
CA ILE A 60 -11.79 20.28 27.49
C ILE A 60 -10.35 20.08 27.00
N PHE A 61 -9.39 20.66 27.72
CA PHE A 61 -7.97 20.53 27.38
C PHE A 61 -7.48 19.08 27.46
N LEU A 62 -7.91 18.31 28.47
CA LEU A 62 -7.58 16.90 28.61
C LEU A 62 -8.15 16.06 27.45
N ILE A 63 -9.39 16.33 27.04
CA ILE A 63 -10.02 15.64 25.89
C ILE A 63 -9.24 15.90 24.60
N LEU A 64 -8.81 17.14 24.35
CA LEU A 64 -8.00 17.49 23.18
C LEU A 64 -6.65 16.75 23.16
N ILE A 65 -5.99 16.63 24.31
CA ILE A 65 -4.73 15.87 24.42
C ILE A 65 -4.95 14.39 24.11
N VAL A 66 -5.99 13.78 24.69
CA VAL A 66 -6.29 12.36 24.44
C VAL A 66 -6.59 12.13 22.96
N ASN A 67 -7.40 13.00 22.33
CA ASN A 67 -7.71 12.91 20.90
C ASN A 67 -6.46 13.06 20.03
N ALA A 68 -5.55 13.99 20.36
CA ALA A 68 -4.29 14.17 19.64
C ALA A 68 -3.36 12.95 19.76
N VAL A 69 -3.22 12.40 20.97
CA VAL A 69 -2.39 11.20 21.22
C VAL A 69 -2.94 9.99 20.47
N VAL A 70 -4.26 9.78 20.50
CA VAL A 70 -4.91 8.69 19.76
C VAL A 70 -4.71 8.86 18.25
N GLY A 71 -4.83 10.10 17.73
CA GLY A 71 -4.55 10.39 16.31
C GLY A 71 -3.13 10.03 15.90
N VAL A 72 -2.13 10.51 16.65
CA VAL A 72 -0.71 10.23 16.38
C VAL A 72 -0.40 8.73 16.48
N TRP A 73 -1.02 8.02 17.43
CA TRP A 73 -0.79 6.59 17.59
C TRP A 73 -1.40 5.76 16.45
N GLN A 74 -2.56 6.15 15.93
CA GLN A 74 -3.18 5.50 14.76
C GLN A 74 -2.34 5.67 13.48
N GLU A 75 -1.69 6.81 13.31
CA GLU A 75 -0.87 7.12 12.13
C GLU A 75 0.51 6.45 12.17
N SER A 76 1.22 6.52 13.31
CA SER A 76 2.57 5.98 13.45
C SER A 76 2.65 4.46 13.25
N ASN A 77 1.58 3.73 13.54
CA ASN A 77 1.58 2.26 13.40
C ASN A 77 1.49 1.81 11.94
N ALA A 78 0.98 2.67 11.03
CA ALA A 78 0.88 2.36 9.60
C ALA A 78 2.24 2.50 8.88
N GLU A 79 3.08 3.45 9.28
CA GLU A 79 4.37 3.74 8.63
C GLU A 79 5.45 2.69 8.95
N LYS A 80 5.51 2.19 10.19
CA LYS A 80 6.54 1.23 10.64
C LYS A 80 6.51 -0.09 9.87
N ALA A 81 5.34 -0.52 9.41
CA ALA A 81 5.19 -1.72 8.59
C ALA A 81 5.76 -1.54 7.17
N LEU A 82 5.79 -0.31 6.67
CA LEU A 82 6.32 0.02 5.34
C LEU A 82 7.86 0.09 5.35
N GLU A 83 8.44 0.59 6.43
CA GLU A 83 9.89 0.79 6.56
C GLU A 83 10.65 -0.56 6.71
N ALA A 84 10.08 -1.51 7.44
CA ALA A 84 10.64 -2.86 7.60
C ALA A 84 10.73 -3.66 6.29
N LEU A 85 9.95 -3.29 5.26
CA LEU A 85 10.04 -3.92 3.94
C LEU A 85 11.18 -3.37 3.07
N LYS A 86 11.69 -2.16 3.36
CA LYS A 86 12.80 -1.54 2.60
C LYS A 86 14.17 -2.12 2.96
N GLU A 87 14.33 -2.69 4.16
CA GLU A 87 15.62 -3.19 4.65
C GLU A 87 16.04 -4.57 4.10
N ILE A 88 15.14 -5.29 3.40
CA ILE A 88 15.36 -6.69 3.00
C ILE A 88 16.18 -6.84 1.70
N GLN A 89 16.57 -5.76 1.01
CA GLN A 89 17.21 -5.80 -0.32
C GLN A 89 18.73 -5.50 -0.32
N SER A 90 19.49 -6.04 0.63
CA SER A 90 20.96 -5.95 0.58
C SER A 90 21.54 -7.03 -0.34
N GLU A 91 21.75 -6.69 -1.62
CA GLU A 91 22.45 -7.53 -2.58
C GLU A 91 23.98 -7.41 -2.44
N HIS A 92 24.72 -8.49 -2.72
CA HIS A 92 26.19 -8.53 -2.68
C HIS A 92 26.78 -8.72 -4.08
N ALA A 93 27.90 -8.07 -4.36
CA ALA A 93 28.60 -8.11 -5.65
C ALA A 93 30.06 -8.55 -5.53
N THR A 94 30.60 -9.14 -6.61
CA THR A 94 32.03 -9.46 -6.74
C THR A 94 32.72 -8.36 -7.55
N VAL A 95 33.60 -7.59 -6.90
CA VAL A 95 34.30 -6.46 -7.52
C VAL A 95 35.80 -6.71 -7.64
N LYS A 96 36.43 -6.10 -8.64
CA LYS A 96 37.90 -6.05 -8.77
C LYS A 96 38.40 -4.69 -8.32
N ARG A 97 39.04 -4.64 -7.14
CA ARG A 97 39.72 -3.45 -6.61
C ARG A 97 41.19 -3.79 -6.31
N ASP A 98 42.11 -2.87 -6.59
CA ASP A 98 43.55 -3.07 -6.39
C ASP A 98 44.11 -4.33 -7.10
N GLY A 99 43.52 -4.68 -8.26
CA GLY A 99 43.90 -5.85 -9.03
C GLY A 99 43.45 -7.21 -8.46
N ARG A 100 42.79 -7.24 -7.31
CA ARG A 100 42.27 -8.47 -6.66
C ARG A 100 40.75 -8.51 -6.69
N TRP A 101 40.20 -9.70 -6.90
CA TRP A 101 38.76 -9.94 -6.77
C TRP A 101 38.38 -9.99 -5.29
N LYS A 102 37.43 -9.14 -4.89
CA LYS A 102 36.82 -9.12 -3.56
C LYS A 102 35.38 -9.56 -3.70
N HIS A 103 35.02 -10.64 -3.00
CA HIS A 103 33.66 -11.17 -2.96
C HIS A 103 32.87 -10.53 -1.82
N GLY A 104 31.55 -10.42 -1.99
CA GLY A 104 30.64 -10.05 -0.92
C GLY A 104 30.55 -8.55 -0.62
N LEU A 105 31.01 -7.68 -1.53
CA LEU A 105 30.85 -6.23 -1.33
C LEU A 105 29.35 -5.89 -1.37
N PRO A 106 28.80 -5.20 -0.37
CA PRO A 106 27.43 -4.73 -0.42
C PRO A 106 27.20 -3.84 -1.65
N ALA A 107 26.05 -3.99 -2.33
CA ALA A 107 25.74 -3.21 -3.53
C ALA A 107 25.75 -1.68 -3.27
N ARG A 108 25.47 -1.25 -2.03
CA ARG A 108 25.54 0.16 -1.60
C ARG A 108 26.94 0.78 -1.66
N ASP A 109 27.99 -0.03 -1.62
CA ASP A 109 29.38 0.44 -1.61
C ASP A 109 30.01 0.44 -3.02
N LEU A 110 29.23 0.13 -4.06
CA LEU A 110 29.64 0.21 -5.47
C LEU A 110 29.73 1.66 -5.91
N VAL A 111 30.80 1.97 -6.64
CA VAL A 111 31.01 3.30 -7.24
C VAL A 111 31.19 3.19 -8.75
N ILE A 112 30.94 4.30 -9.45
CA ILE A 112 31.16 4.41 -10.89
C ILE A 112 32.63 4.11 -11.20
N GLY A 113 32.87 3.27 -12.21
CA GLY A 113 34.20 2.82 -12.61
C GLY A 113 34.68 1.52 -11.96
N ASP A 114 33.97 1.00 -10.95
CA ASP A 114 34.27 -0.33 -10.42
C ASP A 114 34.07 -1.40 -11.50
N ILE A 115 34.94 -2.42 -11.48
CA ILE A 115 34.83 -3.59 -12.36
C ILE A 115 34.15 -4.71 -11.58
N VAL A 116 33.04 -5.22 -12.10
CA VAL A 116 32.21 -6.24 -11.48
C VAL A 116 32.22 -7.49 -12.36
N GLU A 117 32.35 -8.65 -11.74
CA GLU A 117 32.11 -9.94 -12.40
C GLU A 117 30.66 -10.35 -12.16
N LEU A 118 29.94 -10.66 -13.24
CA LEU A 118 28.58 -11.16 -13.19
C LEU A 118 28.55 -12.63 -13.60
N ARG A 119 27.82 -13.45 -12.84
CA ARG A 119 27.64 -14.88 -13.09
C ARG A 119 26.16 -15.22 -13.19
N VAL A 120 25.89 -16.43 -13.68
CA VAL A 120 24.53 -16.96 -13.79
C VAL A 120 23.86 -16.98 -12.42
N GLY A 121 22.64 -16.43 -12.34
CA GLY A 121 21.87 -16.30 -11.11
C GLY A 121 22.13 -15.01 -10.34
N ASP A 122 23.18 -14.26 -10.67
CA ASP A 122 23.42 -12.96 -10.04
C ASP A 122 22.38 -11.94 -10.51
N LYS A 123 21.90 -11.15 -9.56
CA LYS A 123 21.12 -9.95 -9.83
C LYS A 123 22.08 -8.78 -10.02
N VAL A 124 21.81 -7.98 -11.04
CA VAL A 124 22.67 -6.88 -11.46
C VAL A 124 22.50 -5.72 -10.46
N PRO A 125 23.54 -5.34 -9.68
CA PRO A 125 23.40 -4.36 -8.60
C PRO A 125 23.35 -2.89 -9.06
N ALA A 126 23.88 -2.60 -10.24
CA ALA A 126 24.04 -1.24 -10.78
C ALA A 126 24.00 -1.29 -12.31
N ASP A 127 23.81 -0.16 -12.97
CA ASP A 127 23.91 -0.11 -14.43
C ASP A 127 25.37 -0.22 -14.85
N MET A 128 25.65 -1.15 -15.74
CA MET A 128 27.03 -1.45 -16.15
C MET A 128 27.14 -1.65 -17.65
N ARG A 129 28.32 -1.35 -18.18
CA ARG A 129 28.72 -1.66 -19.54
C ARG A 129 29.49 -2.96 -19.58
N VAL A 130 29.14 -3.86 -20.50
CA VAL A 130 29.88 -5.10 -20.73
C VAL A 130 31.24 -4.78 -21.35
N LEU A 131 32.32 -5.16 -20.66
CA LEU A 131 33.69 -5.01 -21.17
C LEU A 131 34.12 -6.26 -21.92
N GLN A 132 33.94 -7.42 -21.29
CA GLN A 132 34.39 -8.69 -21.82
C GLN A 132 33.42 -9.80 -21.43
N LEU A 133 33.07 -10.63 -22.41
CA LEU A 133 32.34 -11.87 -22.18
C LEU A 133 33.35 -12.94 -21.80
N ILE A 134 33.19 -13.54 -20.61
CA ILE A 134 34.00 -14.70 -20.20
C ILE A 134 33.46 -15.96 -20.89
N SER A 135 32.14 -16.02 -21.06
CA SER A 135 31.44 -17.10 -21.77
C SER A 135 31.21 -16.76 -23.25
N SER A 136 30.82 -17.76 -24.05
CA SER A 136 30.50 -17.58 -25.47
C SER A 136 29.28 -16.69 -25.72
N THR A 137 28.31 -16.72 -24.80
CA THR A 137 27.10 -15.90 -24.85
C THR A 137 26.76 -15.41 -23.45
N LEU A 138 26.20 -14.20 -23.34
CA LEU A 138 25.61 -13.66 -22.11
C LEU A 138 24.14 -13.38 -22.37
N ARG A 139 23.25 -13.96 -21.56
CA ARG A 139 21.81 -13.72 -21.62
C ARG A 139 21.30 -13.12 -20.33
N VAL A 140 20.51 -12.07 -20.46
CA VAL A 140 19.96 -11.32 -19.33
C VAL A 140 18.43 -11.28 -19.46
N GLU A 141 17.75 -11.52 -18.36
CA GLU A 141 16.30 -11.35 -18.24
C GLU A 141 16.01 -9.91 -17.83
N GLN A 142 15.35 -9.16 -18.73
CA GLN A 142 15.08 -7.73 -18.54
C GLN A 142 13.60 -7.44 -18.25
N GLY A 143 12.79 -8.47 -18.00
CA GLY A 143 11.34 -8.36 -17.85
C GLY A 143 10.90 -7.41 -16.73
N SER A 144 11.68 -7.30 -15.64
CA SER A 144 11.39 -6.34 -14.56
C SER A 144 11.49 -4.86 -14.98
N LEU A 145 12.22 -4.56 -16.05
CA LEU A 145 12.41 -3.20 -16.56
C LEU A 145 11.66 -2.94 -17.86
N THR A 146 11.57 -3.95 -18.74
CA THR A 146 11.01 -3.81 -20.10
C THR A 146 9.64 -4.43 -20.27
N GLY A 147 9.16 -5.26 -19.32
CA GLY A 147 7.90 -6.00 -19.43
C GLY A 147 7.92 -7.18 -20.42
N GLU A 148 9.07 -7.47 -21.02
CA GLU A 148 9.24 -8.55 -21.99
C GLU A 148 9.85 -9.81 -21.33
N THR A 149 9.21 -10.96 -21.52
CA THR A 149 9.60 -12.25 -20.88
C THR A 149 10.78 -12.93 -21.58
N SER A 150 11.22 -12.46 -22.74
CA SER A 150 12.31 -13.09 -23.49
C SER A 150 13.69 -12.63 -22.99
N SER A 151 14.61 -13.57 -22.77
CA SER A 151 15.99 -13.25 -22.44
C SER A 151 16.70 -12.63 -23.65
N VAL A 152 17.46 -11.55 -23.44
CA VAL A 152 18.17 -10.82 -24.50
C VAL A 152 19.66 -11.17 -24.45
N ASN A 153 20.27 -11.42 -25.61
CA ASN A 153 21.72 -11.61 -25.71
C ASN A 153 22.44 -10.27 -25.58
N LYS A 154 23.55 -10.25 -24.85
CA LYS A 154 24.39 -9.06 -24.66
C LYS A 154 25.74 -9.22 -25.32
N THR A 155 26.29 -8.12 -25.82
CA THR A 155 27.56 -8.06 -26.56
C THR A 155 28.48 -6.99 -25.99
N SER A 156 29.80 -7.09 -26.19
CA SER A 156 30.74 -6.04 -25.78
C SER A 156 30.96 -4.96 -26.84
N HIS A 157 30.40 -5.14 -28.04
CA HIS A 157 30.60 -4.24 -29.17
C HIS A 157 29.94 -2.88 -28.94
N LYS A 158 30.54 -1.84 -29.52
CA LYS A 158 29.98 -0.48 -29.46
C LYS A 158 28.71 -0.44 -30.31
N ILE A 159 27.63 0.07 -29.74
CA ILE A 159 26.38 0.35 -30.46
C ILE A 159 26.57 1.65 -31.25
N HIS A 160 26.17 1.65 -32.51
CA HIS A 160 26.39 2.77 -33.44
C HIS A 160 25.28 3.85 -33.40
N LEU A 161 24.15 3.56 -32.75
CA LEU A 161 23.00 4.45 -32.66
C LEU A 161 22.96 5.11 -31.27
N GLU A 162 23.13 6.44 -31.23
CA GLU A 162 23.11 7.22 -29.98
C GLU A 162 21.71 7.26 -29.33
N ASP A 163 20.64 7.06 -30.11
CA ASP A 163 19.24 7.16 -29.68
C ASP A 163 18.52 5.80 -29.75
N THR A 164 19.13 4.78 -29.14
CA THR A 164 18.54 3.44 -29.06
C THR A 164 17.76 3.29 -27.76
N ASP A 165 16.55 2.73 -27.86
CA ASP A 165 15.74 2.37 -26.70
C ASP A 165 16.51 1.41 -25.75
N ILE A 166 16.08 1.34 -24.49
CA ILE A 166 16.68 0.51 -23.43
C ILE A 166 16.82 -0.95 -23.90
N GLN A 167 15.83 -1.46 -24.62
CA GLN A 167 15.84 -2.82 -25.18
C GLN A 167 16.98 -3.05 -26.18
N GLY A 168 17.30 -2.05 -27.01
CA GLY A 168 18.34 -2.16 -28.03
C GLY A 168 19.76 -1.91 -27.49
N LYS A 169 19.93 -1.56 -26.20
CA LYS A 169 21.23 -1.40 -25.55
C LYS A 169 21.84 -2.76 -25.20
N GLU A 170 22.28 -3.51 -26.21
CA GLU A 170 22.91 -4.84 -26.08
C GLU A 170 24.27 -4.82 -25.34
N CYS A 171 24.94 -3.67 -25.27
CA CYS A 171 26.23 -3.53 -24.58
C CYS A 171 26.12 -3.12 -23.10
N MET A 172 24.89 -2.96 -22.62
CA MET A 172 24.58 -2.54 -21.26
C MET A 172 23.79 -3.62 -20.53
N VAL A 173 24.06 -3.74 -19.23
CA VAL A 173 23.26 -4.50 -18.27
C VAL A 173 22.70 -3.53 -17.24
N PHE A 174 21.45 -3.72 -16.85
CA PHE A 174 20.70 -2.74 -16.05
C PHE A 174 20.47 -3.25 -14.64
N ALA A 175 20.50 -2.35 -13.66
CA ALA A 175 20.23 -2.65 -12.26
C ALA A 175 18.86 -3.33 -12.08
N GLY A 176 18.81 -4.36 -11.25
CA GLY A 176 17.59 -5.13 -10.97
C GLY A 176 17.30 -6.27 -11.96
N THR A 177 18.03 -6.36 -13.07
CA THR A 177 17.92 -7.49 -14.02
C THR A 177 18.72 -8.71 -13.54
N THR A 178 18.40 -9.90 -14.04
CA THR A 178 19.04 -11.17 -13.62
C THR A 178 19.79 -11.82 -14.77
N ILE A 179 20.98 -12.35 -14.51
CA ILE A 179 21.75 -13.10 -15.50
C ILE A 179 21.23 -14.52 -15.60
N VAL A 180 20.75 -14.90 -16.79
CA VAL A 180 20.18 -16.23 -17.06
C VAL A 180 21.24 -17.20 -17.55
N ASN A 181 22.20 -16.72 -18.36
CA ASN A 181 23.24 -17.56 -18.93
C ASN A 181 24.52 -16.77 -19.17
N GLY A 182 25.66 -17.42 -18.96
CA GLY A 182 26.98 -16.88 -19.19
C GLY A 182 27.55 -16.09 -18.01
N SER A 183 28.78 -15.64 -18.20
CA SER A 183 29.48 -14.75 -17.28
C SER A 183 30.21 -13.67 -18.06
N ALA A 184 30.27 -12.48 -17.47
CA ALA A 184 30.90 -11.33 -18.07
C ALA A 184 31.55 -10.43 -17.02
N VAL A 185 32.55 -9.68 -17.48
CA VAL A 185 33.17 -8.59 -16.75
C VAL A 185 32.58 -7.29 -17.25
N CYS A 186 32.05 -6.50 -16.32
CA CYS A 186 31.37 -5.25 -16.61
C CYS A 186 32.00 -4.10 -15.82
N VAL A 187 31.85 -2.88 -16.32
CA VAL A 187 32.24 -1.65 -15.61
C VAL A 187 31.00 -0.87 -15.22
N VAL A 188 30.94 -0.43 -13.97
CA VAL A 188 29.82 0.35 -13.45
C VAL A 188 29.78 1.72 -14.11
N THR A 189 28.64 2.04 -14.73
CA THR A 189 28.39 3.33 -15.40
C THR A 189 27.47 4.23 -14.59
N GLY A 190 26.55 3.66 -13.80
CA GLY A 190 25.61 4.44 -12.97
C GLY A 190 25.16 3.64 -11.75
N THR A 191 24.99 4.32 -10.62
CA THR A 191 24.60 3.74 -9.32
C THR A 191 23.45 4.54 -8.70
N GLY A 192 22.66 3.88 -7.85
CA GLY A 192 21.54 4.54 -7.14
C GLY A 192 20.53 5.18 -8.10
N MET A 193 20.14 6.43 -7.81
CA MET A 193 19.13 7.17 -8.58
C MET A 193 19.57 7.52 -10.02
N ALA A 194 20.86 7.41 -10.34
CA ALA A 194 21.36 7.66 -11.69
C ALA A 194 21.15 6.46 -12.65
N THR A 195 20.76 5.29 -12.12
CA THR A 195 20.42 4.10 -12.92
C THR A 195 19.08 4.26 -13.64
N GLU A 196 18.81 3.48 -14.68
CA GLU A 196 17.52 3.51 -15.39
C GLU A 196 16.34 3.17 -14.46
N ILE A 197 16.49 2.14 -13.61
CA ILE A 197 15.47 1.84 -12.58
C ILE A 197 15.38 2.92 -11.50
N GLY A 198 16.50 3.56 -11.17
CA GLY A 198 16.56 4.69 -10.23
C GLY A 198 15.82 5.93 -10.74
N LYS A 199 15.96 6.25 -12.03
CA LYS A 199 15.20 7.33 -12.70
C LYS A 199 13.69 7.06 -12.70
N ILE A 200 13.30 5.81 -12.94
CA ILE A 200 11.90 5.38 -12.83
C ILE A 200 11.42 5.58 -11.39
N HIS A 201 12.22 5.19 -10.39
CA HIS A 201 11.87 5.38 -8.98
C HIS A 201 11.75 6.87 -8.59
N SER A 202 12.64 7.76 -9.07
CA SER A 202 12.50 9.20 -8.80
C SER A 202 11.24 9.76 -9.43
N GLN A 203 10.92 9.39 -10.67
CA GLN A 203 9.70 9.84 -11.34
C GLN A 203 8.45 9.34 -10.62
N ILE A 204 8.44 8.08 -10.14
CA ILE A 204 7.35 7.54 -9.33
C ILE A 204 7.25 8.30 -8.01
N GLN A 205 8.36 8.60 -7.35
CA GLN A 205 8.35 9.29 -6.07
C GLN A 205 7.90 10.75 -6.21
N GLU A 206 8.33 11.45 -7.25
CA GLU A 206 7.84 12.79 -7.60
C GLU A 206 6.34 12.76 -7.89
N ALA A 207 5.87 11.82 -8.72
CA ALA A 207 4.44 11.64 -8.98
C ALA A 207 3.64 11.24 -7.72
N SER A 208 4.26 10.56 -6.76
CA SER A 208 3.63 10.19 -5.48
C SER A 208 3.59 11.36 -4.49
N GLN A 209 4.45 12.38 -4.64
CA GLN A 209 4.37 13.61 -3.84
C GLN A 209 3.23 14.51 -4.31
N GLU A 210 2.82 14.38 -5.57
CA GLU A 210 1.59 14.93 -6.13
C GLU A 210 0.36 14.02 -5.85
N GLU A 211 0.36 13.24 -4.76
CA GLU A 211 -0.84 12.52 -4.32
C GLU A 211 -1.92 13.53 -3.91
N ASP A 212 -2.74 13.88 -4.90
CA ASP A 212 -3.99 14.59 -4.72
C ASP A 212 -4.85 13.89 -3.65
N ASP A 213 -5.42 14.69 -2.75
CA ASP A 213 -6.34 14.17 -1.73
C ASP A 213 -7.42 13.28 -2.35
N THR A 214 -7.74 12.16 -1.70
CA THR A 214 -8.77 11.25 -2.22
C THR A 214 -10.11 11.98 -2.36
N PRO A 215 -11.00 11.54 -3.27
CA PRO A 215 -12.29 12.20 -3.47
C PRO A 215 -13.09 12.34 -2.16
N LEU A 216 -13.07 11.33 -1.27
CA LEU A 216 -13.71 11.38 0.05
C LEU A 216 -13.03 12.41 0.94
N LYS A 217 -11.69 12.47 0.94
CA LYS A 217 -10.96 13.46 1.73
C LYS A 217 -11.27 14.88 1.27
N LYS A 218 -11.34 15.13 -0.04
CA LYS A 218 -11.78 16.41 -0.62
C LYS A 218 -13.20 16.76 -0.16
N LYS A 219 -14.14 15.80 -0.22
CA LYS A 219 -15.54 16.01 0.23
C LYS A 219 -15.68 16.19 1.74
N LEU A 220 -14.86 15.51 2.53
CA LEU A 220 -14.81 15.70 3.98
C LEU A 220 -14.23 17.06 4.35
N ASN A 221 -13.23 17.54 3.62
CA ASN A 221 -12.68 18.88 3.85
C ASN A 221 -13.70 19.96 3.46
N GLU A 222 -14.37 19.84 2.31
CA GLU A 222 -15.48 20.72 1.92
C GLU A 222 -16.61 20.72 2.99
N PHE A 223 -16.97 19.54 3.50
CA PHE A 223 -17.96 19.40 4.57
C PHE A 223 -17.49 20.04 5.88
N GLY A 224 -16.23 19.84 6.26
CA GLY A 224 -15.61 20.42 7.44
C GLY A 224 -15.53 21.94 7.38
N GLU A 225 -15.17 22.49 6.22
CA GLU A 225 -15.15 23.94 5.97
C GLU A 225 -16.56 24.55 6.04
N ALA A 226 -17.55 23.90 5.43
CA ALA A 226 -18.93 24.34 5.49
C ALA A 226 -19.48 24.32 6.93
N LEU A 227 -19.22 23.24 7.68
CA LEU A 227 -19.65 23.09 9.07
C LEU A 227 -18.96 24.12 9.98
N THR A 228 -17.65 24.33 9.81
CA THR A 228 -16.89 25.35 10.55
C THR A 228 -17.40 26.76 10.25
N ALA A 229 -17.74 27.06 8.99
CA ALA A 229 -18.33 28.33 8.59
C ALA A 229 -19.70 28.55 9.26
N ILE A 230 -20.57 27.55 9.27
CA ILE A 230 -21.90 27.62 9.91
C ILE A 230 -21.76 27.83 11.42
N ILE A 231 -20.89 27.06 12.09
CA ILE A 231 -20.63 27.21 13.53
C ILE A 231 -20.09 28.61 13.83
N GLY A 232 -19.11 29.09 13.05
CA GLY A 232 -18.55 30.43 13.21
C GLY A 232 -19.62 31.53 13.11
N VAL A 233 -20.54 31.42 12.15
CA VAL A 233 -21.67 32.35 12.01
C VAL A 233 -22.59 32.29 13.23
N ILE A 234 -22.94 31.09 13.71
CA ILE A 234 -23.80 30.92 14.90
C ILE A 234 -23.10 31.49 16.16
N CYS A 235 -21.81 31.23 16.36
CA CYS A 235 -21.04 31.77 17.48
C CYS A 235 -21.02 33.30 17.46
N ILE A 236 -20.78 33.92 16.30
CA ILE A 236 -20.81 35.38 16.13
C ILE A 236 -22.22 35.92 16.39
N LEU A 237 -23.28 35.27 15.89
CA LEU A 237 -24.66 35.68 16.12
C LEU A 237 -25.04 35.62 17.60
N VAL A 238 -24.71 34.52 18.28
CA VAL A 238 -24.94 34.37 19.73
C VAL A 238 -24.19 35.45 20.50
N TRP A 239 -22.94 35.73 20.13
CA TRP A 239 -22.16 36.81 20.74
C TRP A 239 -22.85 38.16 20.53
N LEU A 240 -23.19 38.54 19.30
CA LEU A 240 -23.84 39.82 18.96
C LEU A 240 -25.20 40.02 19.65
N ILE A 241 -26.03 38.99 19.75
CA ILE A 241 -27.31 39.06 20.46
C ILE A 241 -27.07 39.33 21.95
N ASN A 242 -26.05 38.71 22.53
CA ASN A 242 -25.74 38.80 23.96
C ASN A 242 -24.88 40.02 24.34
N VAL A 243 -24.28 40.72 23.38
CA VAL A 243 -23.55 41.99 23.59
C VAL A 243 -24.39 43.02 24.37
N LYS A 244 -25.71 43.08 24.15
CA LYS A 244 -26.62 43.98 24.89
C LYS A 244 -26.76 43.65 26.37
N TYR A 245 -26.57 42.39 26.77
CA TYR A 245 -26.64 41.96 28.17
C TYR A 245 -25.32 42.21 28.93
N PHE A 246 -24.20 42.40 28.23
CA PHE A 246 -22.90 42.73 28.81
C PHE A 246 -22.62 44.22 28.91
N LEU A 247 -23.12 44.99 27.95
CA LEU A 247 -23.03 46.44 27.91
C LEU A 247 -24.26 47.04 28.59
N THR A 248 -24.25 47.05 29.93
CA THR A 248 -25.29 47.77 30.69
C THR A 248 -25.01 49.26 30.54
N TRP A 249 -25.80 49.95 29.71
CA TRP A 249 -25.79 51.41 29.64
C TRP A 249 -26.59 51.95 30.82
N GLU A 250 -25.89 52.47 31.82
CA GLU A 250 -26.54 53.22 32.90
C GLU A 250 -26.73 54.67 32.40
N TYR A 251 -27.96 55.03 32.08
CA TYR A 251 -28.32 56.40 31.71
C TYR A 251 -28.51 57.21 33.00
N VAL A 252 -27.60 58.15 33.27
CA VAL A 252 -27.79 59.20 34.28
C VAL A 252 -27.84 60.52 33.52
N ASP A 253 -28.93 61.27 33.67
CA ASP A 253 -29.17 62.59 33.05
C ASP A 253 -29.02 62.68 31.52
N GLY A 254 -29.59 61.72 30.79
CA GLY A 254 -29.74 61.82 29.33
C GLY A 254 -28.44 61.74 28.52
N TRP A 255 -27.30 61.54 29.16
CA TRP A 255 -26.00 61.33 28.53
C TRP A 255 -25.41 59.97 28.94
N PRO A 256 -24.96 59.16 27.97
CA PRO A 256 -24.42 57.84 28.25
C PRO A 256 -22.96 57.95 28.77
N ALA A 257 -22.77 57.94 30.09
CA ALA A 257 -21.49 58.32 30.71
C ALA A 257 -20.65 57.17 31.31
N ASN A 258 -21.23 56.02 31.69
CA ASN A 258 -20.47 54.95 32.37
C ASN A 258 -20.45 53.63 31.59
N PHE A 259 -19.27 53.26 31.11
CA PHE A 259 -18.97 51.97 30.47
C PHE A 259 -18.59 50.95 31.55
N LYS A 260 -19.54 50.11 31.96
CA LYS A 260 -19.26 49.02 32.91
C LYS A 260 -19.19 47.69 32.16
N PHE A 261 -17.98 47.26 31.80
CA PHE A 261 -17.74 45.97 31.17
C PHE A 261 -17.69 44.87 32.24
N SER A 262 -18.74 44.06 32.33
CA SER A 262 -18.77 42.90 33.24
C SER A 262 -18.01 41.72 32.60
N PHE A 263 -16.72 41.58 32.93
CA PHE A 263 -15.88 40.45 32.49
C PHE A 263 -16.49 39.08 32.84
N GLU A 264 -17.09 38.95 34.02
CA GLU A 264 -17.70 37.72 34.54
C GLU A 264 -18.85 37.20 33.67
N LYS A 265 -19.61 38.14 33.08
CA LYS A 265 -20.69 37.77 32.16
C LYS A 265 -20.14 37.46 30.77
N CYS A 266 -19.17 38.23 30.28
CA CYS A 266 -18.53 37.97 28.99
C CYS A 266 -17.95 36.55 28.91
N THR A 267 -17.27 36.12 29.98
CA THR A 267 -16.72 34.76 30.09
C THR A 267 -17.82 33.69 30.05
N TYR A 268 -18.97 33.92 30.70
CA TYR A 268 -20.08 32.97 30.73
C TYR A 268 -20.70 32.68 29.34
N TYR A 269 -20.94 33.70 28.50
CA TYR A 269 -21.47 33.41 27.16
C TYR A 269 -20.39 33.04 26.14
N PHE A 270 -19.13 33.43 26.38
CA PHE A 270 -18.01 32.89 25.63
C PHE A 270 -17.88 31.38 25.86
N GLU A 271 -18.03 30.93 27.10
CA GLU A 271 -18.07 29.52 27.47
C GLU A 271 -19.24 28.78 26.81
N ILE A 272 -20.45 29.36 26.81
CA ILE A 272 -21.60 28.80 26.06
C ILE A 272 -21.31 28.70 24.56
N ALA A 273 -20.66 29.71 23.96
CA ALA A 273 -20.32 29.69 22.54
C ALA A 273 -19.27 28.61 22.20
N VAL A 274 -18.28 28.41 23.07
CA VAL A 274 -17.26 27.35 22.92
C VAL A 274 -17.90 25.97 23.13
N ALA A 275 -18.75 25.80 24.15
CA ALA A 275 -19.48 24.56 24.39
C ALA A 275 -20.38 24.18 23.21
N LEU A 276 -21.08 25.16 22.62
CA LEU A 276 -21.89 24.95 21.42
C LEU A 276 -21.05 24.56 20.20
N ALA A 277 -19.87 25.19 20.03
CA ALA A 277 -18.95 24.85 18.95
C ALA A 277 -18.43 23.42 19.08
N VAL A 278 -17.97 23.02 20.27
CA VAL A 278 -17.49 21.65 20.55
C VAL A 278 -18.60 20.62 20.34
N ALA A 279 -19.83 20.90 20.80
CA ALA A 279 -20.97 20.00 20.63
C ALA A 279 -21.38 19.79 19.16
N ALA A 280 -21.03 20.71 18.27
CA ALA A 280 -21.36 20.65 16.85
C ALA A 280 -20.30 19.92 15.99
N ILE A 281 -19.12 19.62 16.54
CA ILE A 281 -18.06 18.90 15.81
C ILE A 281 -18.40 17.40 15.80
N PRO A 282 -18.50 16.75 14.62
CA PRO A 282 -18.81 15.33 14.54
C PRO A 282 -17.55 14.48 14.78
N GLU A 283 -17.16 14.35 16.06
CA GLU A 283 -15.87 13.76 16.47
C GLU A 283 -15.65 12.30 16.04
N GLY A 284 -16.71 11.49 15.87
CA GLY A 284 -16.53 10.11 15.40
C GLY A 284 -16.87 9.87 13.93
N LEU A 285 -17.07 10.92 13.14
CA LEU A 285 -17.11 10.76 11.68
C LEU A 285 -15.83 10.08 11.14
N PRO A 286 -14.60 10.47 11.57
CA PRO A 286 -13.38 9.79 11.14
C PRO A 286 -13.32 8.32 11.58
N ALA A 287 -13.80 8.02 12.79
CA ALA A 287 -13.82 6.66 13.33
C ALA A 287 -14.78 5.75 12.55
N VAL A 288 -15.98 6.24 12.21
CA VAL A 288 -16.95 5.49 11.41
C VAL A 288 -16.41 5.22 10.00
N ILE A 289 -15.80 6.22 9.37
CA ILE A 289 -15.22 6.09 8.02
C ILE A 289 -14.08 5.06 8.02
N THR A 290 -13.12 5.17 8.94
CA THR A 290 -12.00 4.24 9.05
C THR A 290 -12.49 2.82 9.34
N THR A 291 -13.49 2.65 10.21
CA THR A 291 -14.07 1.33 10.51
C THR A 291 -14.75 0.73 9.28
N CYS A 292 -15.52 1.53 8.54
CA CYS A 292 -16.18 1.10 7.31
C CYS A 292 -15.16 0.67 6.24
N LEU A 293 -14.11 1.47 6.02
CA LEU A 293 -13.02 1.17 5.08
C LEU A 293 -12.24 -0.08 5.51
N ALA A 294 -11.98 -0.27 6.80
CA ALA A 294 -11.30 -1.44 7.34
C ALA A 294 -12.11 -2.73 7.12
N LEU A 295 -13.42 -2.70 7.39
CA LEU A 295 -14.31 -3.84 7.13
C LEU A 295 -14.40 -4.15 5.63
N GLY A 296 -14.48 -3.13 4.77
CA GLY A 296 -14.42 -3.28 3.32
C GLY A 296 -13.11 -3.93 2.85
N THR A 297 -11.98 -3.43 3.36
CA THR A 297 -10.64 -3.97 3.06
C THR A 297 -10.51 -5.42 3.49
N ARG A 298 -11.02 -5.80 4.66
CA ARG A 298 -11.01 -7.19 5.13
C ARG A 298 -11.79 -8.11 4.19
N LYS A 299 -12.93 -7.66 3.66
CA LYS A 299 -13.73 -8.41 2.68
C LYS A 299 -13.04 -8.52 1.32
N MET A 300 -12.26 -7.51 0.92
CA MET A 300 -11.43 -7.55 -0.30
C MET A 300 -10.25 -8.52 -0.15
N ALA A 301 -9.60 -8.53 1.01
CA ALA A 301 -8.49 -9.45 1.30
C ALA A 301 -8.93 -10.92 1.22
N GLN A 302 -10.15 -11.24 1.68
CA GLN A 302 -10.74 -12.58 1.52
C GLN A 302 -10.94 -13.01 0.06
N LYS A 303 -10.95 -12.06 -0.88
CA LYS A 303 -11.04 -12.30 -2.33
C LYS A 303 -9.69 -12.13 -3.05
N ASN A 304 -8.58 -12.29 -2.32
CA ASN A 304 -7.21 -12.14 -2.83
C ASN A 304 -6.85 -10.72 -3.32
N ALA A 305 -7.59 -9.68 -2.89
CA ALA A 305 -7.26 -8.29 -3.17
C ALA A 305 -6.68 -7.62 -1.92
N LEU A 306 -5.36 -7.46 -1.88
CA LEU A 306 -4.65 -6.82 -0.76
C LEU A 306 -4.57 -5.30 -0.98
N VAL A 307 -5.27 -4.54 -0.13
CA VAL A 307 -5.21 -3.08 -0.14
C VAL A 307 -4.11 -2.59 0.80
N ARG A 308 -3.15 -1.84 0.26
CA ARG A 308 -2.02 -1.29 1.04
C ARG A 308 -2.34 0.04 1.72
N LYS A 309 -3.23 0.85 1.12
CA LYS A 309 -3.68 2.15 1.65
C LYS A 309 -5.22 2.13 1.78
N LEU A 310 -5.76 2.28 2.99
CA LEU A 310 -7.22 2.24 3.24
C LEU A 310 -8.01 3.23 2.36
N PRO A 311 -7.55 4.49 2.13
CA PRO A 311 -8.27 5.41 1.27
C PRO A 311 -8.41 4.96 -0.20
N SER A 312 -7.54 4.07 -0.69
CA SER A 312 -7.58 3.58 -2.08
C SER A 312 -8.81 2.71 -2.39
N VAL A 313 -9.49 2.18 -1.37
CA VAL A 313 -10.76 1.44 -1.54
C VAL A 313 -11.82 2.31 -2.21
N GLU A 314 -11.84 3.60 -1.85
CA GLU A 314 -12.78 4.56 -2.41
C GLU A 314 -12.42 4.90 -3.86
N THR A 315 -11.15 5.23 -4.11
CA THR A 315 -10.65 5.54 -5.45
C THR A 315 -10.98 4.43 -6.43
N LEU A 316 -10.84 3.16 -6.01
CA LEU A 316 -11.19 2.00 -6.84
C LEU A 316 -12.68 1.97 -7.22
N GLY A 317 -13.57 2.43 -6.34
CA GLY A 317 -15.01 2.54 -6.61
C GLY A 317 -15.36 3.65 -7.61
N CYS A 318 -14.52 4.66 -7.73
CA CYS A 318 -14.68 5.78 -8.66
C CYS A 318 -13.87 5.62 -9.96
N THR A 319 -13.14 4.52 -10.13
CA THR A 319 -12.32 4.28 -11.32
C THR A 319 -13.17 4.18 -12.58
N THR A 320 -12.90 5.06 -13.55
CA THR A 320 -13.58 5.07 -14.87
C THR A 320 -12.73 4.45 -15.97
N VAL A 321 -11.41 4.46 -15.82
CA VAL A 321 -10.44 3.94 -16.80
C VAL A 321 -9.47 3.01 -16.08
N ILE A 322 -9.31 1.80 -16.61
CA ILE A 322 -8.33 0.82 -16.11
C ILE A 322 -7.25 0.67 -17.18
N CYS A 323 -6.07 1.23 -16.91
CA CYS A 323 -4.88 0.98 -17.71
C CYS A 323 -4.21 -0.29 -17.18
N SER A 324 -4.39 -1.41 -17.89
CA SER A 324 -3.78 -2.69 -17.52
C SER A 324 -2.53 -2.94 -18.36
N ASP A 325 -1.48 -3.43 -17.72
CA ASP A 325 -0.35 -4.01 -18.44
C ASP A 325 -0.78 -5.35 -19.10
N LYS A 326 -0.08 -5.76 -20.14
CA LYS A 326 -0.34 -7.01 -20.87
C LYS A 326 0.34 -8.17 -20.17
N THR A 327 1.67 -8.14 -20.07
CA THR A 327 2.47 -9.30 -19.69
C THR A 327 2.36 -9.52 -18.18
N GLY A 328 1.93 -10.72 -17.76
CA GLY A 328 1.80 -11.05 -16.33
C GLY A 328 0.61 -10.43 -15.61
N THR A 329 -0.17 -9.55 -16.27
CA THR A 329 -1.44 -9.03 -15.76
C THR A 329 -2.62 -9.59 -16.56
N LEU A 330 -2.67 -9.34 -17.87
CA LEU A 330 -3.69 -9.94 -18.75
C LEU A 330 -3.29 -11.34 -19.23
N THR A 331 -1.99 -11.60 -19.36
CA THR A 331 -1.46 -12.92 -19.73
C THR A 331 -0.99 -13.68 -18.51
N THR A 332 -1.05 -15.01 -18.55
CA THR A 332 -0.59 -15.89 -17.46
C THR A 332 0.94 -15.95 -17.32
N ASN A 333 1.69 -15.11 -18.04
CA ASN A 333 3.15 -15.13 -18.17
C ASN A 333 3.73 -16.53 -18.46
N GLN A 334 2.94 -17.40 -19.09
CA GLN A 334 3.35 -18.74 -19.50
C GLN A 334 3.28 -18.85 -21.02
N MET A 335 4.44 -19.02 -21.65
CA MET A 335 4.49 -19.32 -23.08
C MET A 335 3.90 -20.72 -23.32
N SER A 336 2.68 -20.75 -23.84
CA SER A 336 2.01 -21.98 -24.22
C SER A 336 2.32 -22.31 -25.68
N ALA A 337 2.89 -23.48 -25.94
CA ALA A 337 3.10 -24.01 -27.30
C ALA A 337 1.79 -24.51 -27.95
N MET A 338 0.71 -23.73 -27.83
CA MET A 338 -0.63 -24.11 -28.27
C MET A 338 -0.69 -24.25 -29.79
N ILE A 339 0.00 -23.36 -30.53
CA ILE A 339 0.11 -23.44 -31.99
C ILE A 339 0.87 -24.70 -32.42
N ALA A 340 1.95 -25.07 -31.72
CA ALA A 340 2.68 -26.30 -32.01
C ALA A 340 1.81 -27.55 -31.75
N LYS A 341 1.03 -27.57 -30.67
CA LYS A 341 0.09 -28.67 -30.36
C LYS A 341 -1.02 -28.79 -31.41
N ILE A 342 -1.62 -27.68 -31.83
CA ILE A 342 -2.67 -27.67 -32.86
C ILE A 342 -2.07 -28.09 -34.22
N ALA A 343 -0.92 -27.54 -34.59
CA ALA A 343 -0.22 -27.91 -35.82
C ALA A 343 0.26 -29.37 -35.82
N ALA A 344 0.61 -29.95 -34.67
CA ALA A 344 0.92 -31.37 -34.55
C ALA A 344 -0.32 -32.29 -34.65
N LEU A 345 -1.50 -31.80 -34.24
CA LEU A 345 -2.79 -32.49 -34.38
C LEU A 345 -3.33 -32.46 -35.82
N CYS A 346 -3.13 -31.36 -36.53
CA CYS A 346 -3.54 -31.17 -37.93
C CYS A 346 -2.53 -31.70 -38.96
N ASN A 347 -1.58 -32.53 -38.53
CA ASN A 347 -0.48 -33.01 -39.35
C ASN A 347 -0.62 -34.51 -39.63
N ASP A 348 -0.49 -34.87 -40.90
CA ASP A 348 -0.64 -36.22 -41.44
C ASP A 348 0.51 -37.16 -41.08
N ALA A 349 1.64 -36.63 -40.60
CA ALA A 349 2.75 -37.45 -40.14
C ALA A 349 2.34 -38.29 -38.92
N SER A 350 2.75 -39.56 -38.84
CA SER A 350 2.48 -40.45 -37.70
C SER A 350 3.80 -40.94 -37.09
N ILE A 351 3.78 -41.18 -35.78
CA ILE A 351 4.94 -41.71 -35.05
C ILE A 351 4.53 -43.09 -34.56
N ALA A 352 5.15 -44.13 -35.10
CA ALA A 352 4.94 -45.51 -34.69
C ALA A 352 6.11 -45.98 -33.80
N HIS A 353 5.79 -46.71 -32.74
CA HIS A 353 6.79 -47.30 -31.85
C HIS A 353 6.99 -48.77 -32.24
N SER A 354 8.13 -49.09 -32.86
CA SER A 354 8.47 -50.47 -33.21
C SER A 354 9.66 -50.95 -32.39
N GLU A 355 9.40 -51.96 -31.58
CA GLU A 355 10.20 -52.70 -30.60
C GLU A 355 11.26 -51.95 -29.78
N HIS A 356 12.14 -51.07 -30.31
CA HIS A 356 13.07 -50.20 -29.55
C HIS A 356 13.34 -48.82 -30.21
N GLN A 357 12.61 -48.44 -31.28
CA GLN A 357 12.85 -47.20 -32.01
C GLN A 357 11.53 -46.54 -32.44
N TYR A 358 11.47 -45.22 -32.30
CA TYR A 358 10.36 -44.43 -32.82
C TYR A 358 10.62 -44.13 -34.29
N VAL A 359 9.73 -44.60 -35.15
CA VAL A 359 9.79 -44.35 -36.60
C VAL A 359 8.73 -43.30 -36.92
N ALA A 360 9.18 -42.16 -37.44
CA ALA A 360 8.29 -41.10 -37.88
C ALA A 360 8.06 -41.24 -39.39
N THR A 361 6.80 -41.35 -39.80
CA THR A 361 6.38 -41.45 -41.20
C THR A 361 5.67 -40.17 -41.63
N GLY A 362 6.11 -39.54 -42.71
CA GLY A 362 5.56 -38.27 -43.22
C GLY A 362 6.66 -37.31 -43.69
N MET A 363 6.32 -36.04 -43.97
CA MET A 363 7.34 -35.04 -44.31
C MET A 363 8.28 -34.79 -43.12
N PRO A 364 9.60 -34.57 -43.32
CA PRO A 364 10.57 -34.45 -42.23
C PRO A 364 10.28 -33.29 -41.26
N THR A 365 9.80 -32.17 -41.77
CA THR A 365 9.42 -30.97 -40.98
C THR A 365 8.19 -31.22 -40.11
N GLU A 366 7.23 -31.97 -40.65
CA GLU A 366 6.00 -32.39 -39.98
C GLU A 366 6.29 -33.41 -38.88
N ALA A 367 7.09 -34.43 -39.18
CA ALA A 367 7.57 -35.42 -38.21
C ALA A 367 8.32 -34.76 -37.04
N ALA A 368 9.20 -33.78 -37.33
CA ALA A 368 9.92 -33.03 -36.31
C ALA A 368 8.97 -32.26 -35.38
N LEU A 369 7.96 -31.57 -35.94
CA LEU A 369 6.96 -30.83 -35.17
C LEU A 369 6.14 -31.74 -34.24
N LYS A 370 5.79 -32.95 -34.71
CA LYS A 370 5.03 -33.94 -33.93
C LYS A 370 5.88 -34.58 -32.82
N SER A 371 7.17 -34.76 -33.05
CA SER A 371 8.13 -35.25 -32.03
C SER A 371 8.38 -34.22 -30.92
N LEU A 372 8.50 -32.93 -31.28
CA LEU A 372 8.69 -31.80 -30.36
C LEU A 372 7.51 -31.62 -29.38
N THR A 373 6.29 -31.97 -29.81
CA THR A 373 5.07 -31.84 -28.97
C THR A 373 4.82 -33.03 -28.06
N HIS A 374 5.34 -34.22 -28.39
CA HIS A 374 5.18 -35.44 -27.57
C HIS A 374 6.21 -35.57 -26.43
N GLY A 375 7.11 -34.61 -26.26
CA GLY A 375 7.87 -34.41 -25.02
C GLY A 375 9.02 -35.39 -24.76
N ASN A 376 9.31 -36.32 -25.67
CA ASN A 376 10.49 -37.18 -25.56
C ASN A 376 11.51 -36.76 -26.62
N PHE A 377 12.73 -36.42 -26.19
CA PHE A 377 13.89 -36.28 -27.08
C PHE A 377 14.14 -37.63 -27.75
N ILE A 378 13.55 -37.81 -28.92
CA ILE A 378 13.60 -39.04 -29.71
C ILE A 378 14.59 -38.80 -30.85
N THR A 379 15.64 -39.60 -30.88
CA THR A 379 16.59 -39.66 -32.00
C THR A 379 15.87 -40.25 -33.22
N CYS A 380 15.33 -39.40 -34.08
CA CYS A 380 14.72 -39.82 -35.34
C CYS A 380 15.81 -40.09 -36.39
N THR A 381 15.98 -41.35 -36.80
CA THR A 381 16.64 -41.69 -38.06
C THR A 381 15.63 -41.53 -39.19
N VAL A 382 15.95 -40.67 -40.15
CA VAL A 382 15.18 -40.48 -41.38
C VAL A 382 15.71 -41.48 -42.40
N GLU A 383 14.87 -42.42 -42.85
CA GLU A 383 15.13 -43.22 -44.07
C GLU A 383 14.51 -42.55 -45.30
#